data_AF-A0A4R4EQH9-F1
#
_entry.id   AF-A0A4R4EQH9-F1
#
_cell.length_a   1.000
_cell.length_b   1.000
_cell.length_c   1.000
_cell.angle_alpha   90.00
_cell.angle_beta   90.00
_cell.angle_gamma   90.00
#
_symmetry.space_group_name_H-M   'P 1'
#
loop_
_entity.id
_entity.type
_entity.pdbx_description
1 polymer ?
#
loop_
_entity_poly.entity_id
_entity_poly.type
_entity_poly.pdbx_seq_one_letter_code
_entity_poly.pdbx_strand_id
1 'polypeptide(L)'
;MAAPARPASASATALATAPAPQATAPEACPDTDFDAFLKRFETSADAQRAASADPLTMTRIDADAQPEPAPVTRRMPRAQVRFPVLPDAATRRAQGLELRVSSRGGNARDVVVGLPDSGAQVRLAFELRDCWTLVRVDDESI
;
A
#
# COMPACT_ATOMS: atom_id res chain seq x y z
N MET A 1 -17.21 39.73 -64.78
CA MET A 1 -18.11 38.99 -63.87
C MET A 1 -18.05 37.51 -64.23
N ALA A 2 -17.44 36.68 -63.37
CA ALA A 2 -17.63 35.23 -63.25
C ALA A 2 -16.66 34.68 -62.18
N ALA A 3 -17.18 34.26 -61.02
CA ALA A 3 -16.59 33.25 -60.12
C ALA A 3 -17.09 31.86 -60.58
N PRO A 4 -16.50 30.68 -60.26
CA PRO A 4 -16.06 30.21 -58.93
C PRO A 4 -14.74 29.37 -59.03
N ALA A 5 -14.21 28.57 -58.10
CA ALA A 5 -14.65 27.94 -56.85
C ALA A 5 -13.40 27.60 -56.00
N ARG A 6 -13.54 27.63 -54.67
CA ARG A 6 -12.51 27.17 -53.70
C ARG A 6 -12.52 25.64 -53.61
N PRO A 7 -11.37 24.95 -53.57
CA PRO A 7 -11.31 23.64 -52.93
C PRO A 7 -11.11 23.83 -51.43
N ALA A 8 -12.07 23.32 -50.66
CA ALA A 8 -11.92 23.02 -49.26
C ALA A 8 -11.04 21.76 -49.13
N SER A 9 -9.94 21.84 -48.40
CA SER A 9 -9.17 20.66 -47.99
C SER A 9 -9.34 20.44 -46.50
N ALA A 10 -9.84 19.24 -46.21
CA ALA A 10 -10.26 18.75 -44.91
C ALA A 10 -9.13 18.74 -43.87
N SER A 11 -9.47 19.15 -42.65
CA SER A 11 -8.64 18.94 -41.47
C SER A 11 -8.64 17.44 -41.14
N ALA A 12 -7.47 16.79 -41.29
CA ALA A 12 -7.25 15.46 -40.74
C ALA A 12 -7.09 15.59 -39.21
N THR A 13 -8.15 15.28 -38.48
CA THR A 13 -8.07 15.06 -37.02
C THR A 13 -7.23 13.82 -36.78
N ALA A 14 -5.99 14.01 -36.34
CA ALA A 14 -5.17 12.94 -35.79
C ALA A 14 -5.86 12.42 -34.53
N LEU A 15 -6.30 11.15 -34.57
CA LEU A 15 -6.70 10.41 -33.38
C LEU A 15 -5.45 10.24 -32.51
N ALA A 16 -5.32 11.09 -31.49
CA ALA A 16 -4.37 10.89 -30.41
C ALA A 16 -4.86 9.65 -29.63
N THR A 17 -4.27 8.49 -29.95
CA THR A 17 -4.38 7.28 -29.13
C THR A 17 -3.81 7.61 -27.76
N ALA A 18 -4.69 7.84 -26.78
CA ALA A 18 -4.28 7.91 -25.39
C ALA A 18 -3.61 6.57 -25.02
N PRO A 19 -2.41 6.57 -24.41
CA PRO A 19 -1.81 5.33 -23.97
C PRO A 19 -2.73 4.69 -22.93
N ALA A 20 -3.20 3.48 -23.22
CA ALA A 20 -3.88 2.65 -22.24
C ALA A 20 -2.93 2.47 -21.03
N PRO A 21 -3.46 2.47 -19.78
CA PRO A 21 -2.64 2.14 -18.63
C PRO A 21 -2.04 0.76 -18.86
N GLN A 22 -0.72 0.71 -19.01
CA GLN A 22 -0.02 -0.55 -19.13
C GLN A 22 -0.20 -1.25 -17.80
N ALA A 23 -0.99 -2.34 -17.81
CA ALA A 23 -1.00 -3.28 -16.70
C ALA A 23 0.41 -3.87 -16.65
N THR A 24 1.24 -3.30 -15.78
CA THR A 24 2.57 -3.83 -15.46
C THR A 24 2.38 -5.31 -15.14
N ALA A 25 3.06 -6.18 -15.89
CA ALA A 25 3.15 -7.59 -15.55
C ALA A 25 3.59 -7.70 -14.07
N PRO A 26 3.17 -8.73 -13.31
CA PRO A 26 3.67 -8.92 -11.97
C PRO A 26 5.19 -9.10 -12.07
N GLU A 27 5.92 -8.02 -11.76
CA GLU A 27 7.37 -7.99 -11.79
C GLU A 27 7.84 -9.14 -10.91
N ALA A 28 8.65 -10.06 -11.47
CA ALA A 28 9.30 -11.09 -10.69
C ALA A 28 9.98 -10.41 -9.50
N CYS A 29 9.57 -10.81 -8.29
CA CYS A 29 9.79 -10.11 -7.03
C CYS A 29 11.18 -9.49 -6.95
N PRO A 30 11.28 -8.16 -7.18
CA PRO A 30 12.58 -7.58 -7.50
C PRO A 30 13.51 -7.46 -6.29
N ASP A 31 13.00 -7.69 -5.07
CA ASP A 31 13.80 -7.69 -3.84
C ASP A 31 13.46 -8.88 -2.93
N THR A 32 14.43 -9.76 -2.72
CA THR A 32 14.47 -10.67 -1.57
C THR A 32 14.97 -9.95 -0.30
N ASP A 33 15.65 -8.82 -0.47
CA ASP A 33 16.06 -7.96 0.64
C ASP A 33 14.86 -7.19 1.20
N PHE A 34 14.64 -7.30 2.52
CA PHE A 34 13.46 -6.72 3.16
C PHE A 34 13.55 -5.19 3.24
N ASP A 35 14.72 -4.62 3.48
CA ASP A 35 14.90 -3.18 3.62
C ASP A 35 14.68 -2.44 2.29
N ALA A 36 15.19 -3.01 1.19
CA ALA A 36 14.92 -2.51 -0.16
C ALA A 36 13.44 -2.59 -0.52
N PHE A 37 12.79 -3.72 -0.20
CA PHE A 37 11.34 -3.86 -0.32
C PHE A 37 10.58 -2.80 0.49
N LEU A 38 10.94 -2.61 1.77
CA LEU A 38 10.23 -1.70 2.68
C LEU A 38 10.31 -0.24 2.22
N LYS A 39 11.47 0.19 1.70
CA LYS A 39 11.64 1.52 1.11
C LYS A 39 10.69 1.75 -0.08
N ARG A 40 10.52 0.75 -0.94
CA ARG A 40 9.55 0.82 -2.05
C ARG A 40 8.12 0.77 -1.55
N PHE A 41 7.84 -0.09 -0.57
CA PHE A 41 6.54 -0.24 0.07
C PHE A 41 6.06 1.08 0.68
N GLU A 42 6.90 1.79 1.42
CA GLU A 42 6.52 3.07 2.06
C GLU A 42 6.42 4.27 1.10
N THR A 43 6.78 4.11 -0.18
CA THR A 43 6.81 5.22 -1.15
C THR A 43 5.42 5.64 -1.62
N SER A 44 4.46 4.71 -1.74
CA SER A 44 3.11 5.04 -2.20
C SER A 44 2.03 4.06 -1.71
N ALA A 45 0.79 4.54 -1.60
CA ALA A 45 -0.36 3.72 -1.23
C ALA A 45 -0.59 2.56 -2.23
N ASP A 46 -0.34 2.78 -3.52
CA ASP A 46 -0.46 1.75 -4.56
C ASP A 46 0.60 0.66 -4.43
N ALA A 47 1.85 1.02 -4.08
CA ALA A 47 2.89 0.03 -3.80
C ALA A 47 2.50 -0.85 -2.60
N GLN A 48 1.94 -0.24 -1.54
CA GLN A 48 1.47 -0.98 -0.38
C GLN A 48 0.32 -1.91 -0.72
N ARG A 49 -0.64 -1.42 -1.49
CA ARG A 49 -1.77 -2.21 -1.97
C ARG A 49 -1.26 -3.40 -2.79
N ALA A 50 -0.43 -3.15 -3.81
CA ALA A 50 0.10 -4.21 -4.67
C ALA A 50 0.83 -5.31 -3.88
N ALA A 51 1.61 -4.92 -2.87
CA ALA A 51 2.35 -5.84 -1.99
C ALA A 51 1.55 -6.35 -0.78
N SER A 52 0.23 -6.12 -0.71
CA SER A 52 -0.64 -6.66 0.33
C SER A 52 -1.38 -7.91 -0.14
N ALA A 53 -1.53 -8.87 0.76
CA ALA A 53 -2.34 -10.06 0.55
C ALA A 53 -3.80 -9.69 0.31
N ASP A 54 -4.49 -10.51 -0.47
CA ASP A 54 -5.94 -10.43 -0.67
C ASP A 54 -6.55 -11.82 -0.42
N PRO A 55 -7.27 -12.03 0.69
CA PRO A 55 -7.61 -11.05 1.73
C PRO A 55 -6.45 -10.73 2.69
N LEU A 56 -6.45 -9.51 3.23
CA LEU A 56 -5.55 -9.06 4.29
C LEU A 56 -6.14 -9.36 5.66
N THR A 57 -5.34 -9.88 6.58
CA THR A 57 -5.78 -10.05 7.97
C THR A 57 -5.60 -8.73 8.72
N MET A 58 -6.66 -8.23 9.34
CA MET A 58 -6.60 -7.00 10.13
C MET A 58 -7.08 -7.31 11.55
N THR A 59 -6.26 -6.97 12.55
CA THR A 59 -6.65 -7.01 13.97
C THR A 59 -6.70 -5.58 14.49
N ARG A 60 -7.71 -5.26 15.29
CA ARG A 60 -7.81 -3.97 15.99
C ARG A 60 -8.37 -4.20 17.39
N ILE A 61 -7.97 -3.37 18.34
CA ILE A 61 -8.63 -3.30 19.65
C ILE A 61 -10.02 -2.66 19.51
N ASP A 62 -11.06 -3.44 19.81
CA ASP A 62 -12.43 -2.95 19.91
C ASP A 62 -12.66 -2.41 21.32
N ALA A 63 -12.66 -1.09 21.45
CA ALA A 63 -12.86 -0.41 22.73
C ALA A 63 -14.29 -0.55 23.28
N ASP A 64 -15.26 -0.87 22.42
CA ASP A 64 -16.67 -1.07 22.77
C ASP A 64 -16.98 -2.54 23.11
N ALA A 65 -15.97 -3.44 23.07
CA ALA A 65 -16.14 -4.81 23.52
C ALA A 65 -16.33 -4.85 25.06
N GLN A 66 -17.38 -5.53 25.52
CA GLN A 66 -17.60 -5.80 26.95
C GLN A 66 -17.17 -7.22 27.33
N PRO A 67 -16.63 -7.45 28.55
CA PRO A 67 -16.49 -6.49 29.64
C PRO A 67 -15.28 -5.55 29.55
N GLU A 68 -14.29 -5.87 28.72
CA GLU A 68 -13.07 -5.07 28.50
C GLU A 68 -12.72 -5.04 27.01
N PRO A 69 -11.96 -4.02 26.54
CA PRO A 69 -11.50 -3.93 25.16
C PRO A 69 -10.79 -5.20 24.70
N ALA A 70 -11.18 -5.71 23.53
CA ALA A 70 -10.68 -6.98 23.03
C ALA A 70 -10.15 -6.87 21.60
N PRO A 71 -9.10 -7.62 21.24
CA PRO A 71 -8.63 -7.67 19.86
C PRO A 71 -9.66 -8.37 18.98
N VAL A 72 -10.12 -7.70 17.94
CA VAL A 72 -11.03 -8.22 16.92
C VAL A 72 -10.26 -8.41 15.62
N THR A 73 -10.13 -9.67 15.19
CA THR A 73 -9.49 -10.03 13.92
C THR A 73 -10.52 -10.23 12.81
N ARG A 74 -10.29 -9.60 11.65
CA ARG A 74 -11.12 -9.71 10.46
C ARG A 74 -10.26 -9.97 9.22
N ARG A 75 -10.76 -10.78 8.28
CA ARG A 75 -10.16 -10.91 6.94
C ARG A 75 -10.86 -9.93 6.01
N MET A 76 -10.13 -8.92 5.57
CA MET A 76 -10.65 -7.86 4.72
C MET A 76 -10.13 -8.05 3.29
N PRO A 77 -11.00 -8.03 2.26
CA PRO A 77 -10.54 -7.94 0.89
C PRO A 77 -9.66 -6.72 0.75
N ARG A 78 -8.58 -6.83 -0.02
CA ARG A 78 -7.62 -5.74 -0.17
C ARG A 78 -8.27 -4.45 -0.68
N ALA A 79 -9.33 -4.56 -1.47
CA ALA A 79 -10.12 -3.41 -1.94
C ALA A 79 -10.79 -2.61 -0.81
N GLN A 80 -11.11 -3.25 0.33
CA GLN A 80 -11.75 -2.63 1.49
C GLN A 80 -10.74 -2.08 2.52
N VAL A 81 -9.46 -2.42 2.38
CA VAL A 81 -8.39 -1.90 3.23
C VAL A 81 -8.13 -0.43 2.87
N ARG A 82 -8.02 0.42 3.90
CA ARG A 82 -7.61 1.82 3.75
C ARG A 82 -6.10 1.88 3.65
N PHE A 83 -5.60 2.43 2.56
CA PHE A 83 -4.19 2.70 2.32
C PHE A 83 -3.93 4.22 2.32
N PRO A 84 -2.71 4.67 2.64
CA PRO A 84 -1.56 3.87 3.06
C PRO A 84 -1.74 3.30 4.49
N VAL A 85 -1.31 2.06 4.70
CA VAL A 85 -1.25 1.44 6.04
C VAL A 85 0.03 1.85 6.79
N LEU A 86 1.08 2.19 6.05
CA LEU A 86 2.33 2.73 6.57
C LEU A 86 2.55 4.13 5.98
N PRO A 87 2.63 5.20 6.78
CA PRO A 87 2.96 6.52 6.25
C PRO A 87 4.39 6.52 5.67
N ASP A 88 4.67 7.38 4.70
CA ASP A 88 6.02 7.54 4.14
C ASP A 88 7.02 8.10 5.17
N ALA A 89 8.31 8.00 4.88
CA ALA A 89 9.36 8.38 5.82
C ALA A 89 9.39 9.88 6.18
N ALA A 90 8.89 10.77 5.31
CA ALA A 90 8.82 12.20 5.63
C ALA A 90 7.63 12.48 6.56
N THR A 91 6.47 11.90 6.26
CA THR A 91 5.27 11.99 7.10
C THR A 91 5.52 11.42 8.49
N ARG A 92 6.18 10.25 8.60
CA ARG A 92 6.53 9.67 9.90
C ARG A 92 7.41 10.60 10.74
N ARG A 93 8.46 11.19 10.14
CA ARG A 93 9.33 12.15 10.84
C ARG A 93 8.58 13.39 11.30
N ALA A 94 7.71 13.94 10.46
CA ALA A 94 6.89 15.09 10.80
C ALA A 94 5.91 14.80 11.96
N GLN A 95 5.44 13.55 12.07
CA GLN A 95 4.53 13.09 13.11
C GLN A 95 5.24 12.51 14.34
N GLY A 96 6.58 12.44 14.35
CA GLY A 96 7.34 11.79 15.43
C GLY A 96 7.13 10.27 15.52
N LEU A 97 6.65 9.63 14.45
CA LEU A 97 6.46 8.19 14.39
C LEU A 97 7.80 7.48 14.20
N GLU A 98 8.05 6.48 15.03
CA GLU A 98 9.19 5.57 14.89
C GLU A 98 8.81 4.36 14.05
N LEU A 99 9.74 3.90 13.23
CA LEU A 99 9.63 2.65 12.49
C LEU A 99 10.64 1.66 13.07
N ARG A 100 10.17 0.52 13.57
CA ARG A 100 11.01 -0.56 14.07
C ARG A 100 10.78 -1.81 13.26
N VAL A 101 11.84 -2.33 12.66
CA VAL A 101 11.81 -3.59 11.90
C VAL A 101 12.36 -4.70 12.78
N SER A 102 11.73 -5.86 12.76
CA SER A 102 12.15 -7.03 13.53
C SER A 102 11.97 -8.32 12.72
N SER A 103 12.89 -9.27 12.90
CA SER A 103 12.77 -10.60 12.33
C SER A 103 11.87 -11.46 13.20
N ARG A 104 10.82 -12.05 12.62
CA ARG A 104 10.00 -13.08 13.29
C ARG A 104 10.60 -14.49 13.13
N GLY A 105 11.61 -14.63 12.27
CA GLY A 105 12.27 -15.90 11.96
C GLY A 105 11.95 -16.40 10.54
N GLY A 106 12.90 -17.12 9.93
CA GLY A 106 12.78 -17.61 8.56
C GLY A 106 12.40 -16.49 7.57
N ASN A 107 11.29 -16.72 6.87
CA ASN A 107 10.74 -15.84 5.84
C ASN A 107 9.72 -14.81 6.38
N ALA A 108 9.75 -14.47 7.66
CA ALA A 108 8.81 -13.52 8.26
C ALA A 108 9.50 -12.29 8.87
N ARG A 109 8.87 -11.13 8.68
CA ARG A 109 9.33 -9.81 9.16
C ARG A 109 8.17 -9.03 9.73
N ASP A 110 8.39 -8.38 10.86
CA ASP A 110 7.44 -7.47 11.47
C ASP A 110 7.97 -6.04 11.37
N VAL A 111 7.09 -5.11 11.04
CA VAL A 111 7.36 -3.68 11.05
C VAL A 111 6.37 -3.03 11.99
N VAL A 112 6.87 -2.43 13.06
CA VAL A 112 6.06 -1.68 14.01
C VAL A 112 6.25 -0.20 13.71
N VAL A 113 5.14 0.52 13.53
CA VAL A 113 5.11 1.97 13.38
C VAL A 113 4.26 2.56 14.49
N GLY A 114 4.75 3.56 15.21
CA GLY A 114 4.01 4.16 16.32
C GLY A 114 4.72 5.32 16.97
N LEU A 115 4.02 6.02 17.83
CA LEU A 115 4.59 7.07 18.68
C LEU A 115 5.32 6.42 19.86
N PRO A 116 6.54 6.85 20.20
CA PRO A 116 7.21 6.38 21.41
C PRO A 116 6.37 6.70 22.65
N ASP A 117 6.36 5.78 23.62
CA ASP A 117 5.73 5.95 24.94
C ASP A 117 4.22 6.27 24.98
N SER A 118 3.51 6.15 23.86
CA SER A 118 2.09 6.53 23.75
C SER A 118 1.09 5.36 23.74
N GLY A 119 1.57 4.13 23.54
CA GLY A 119 0.73 2.96 23.29
C GLY A 119 0.10 2.91 21.88
N ALA A 120 0.13 4.01 21.11
CA ALA A 120 -0.38 4.05 19.74
C ALA A 120 0.65 3.45 18.76
N GLN A 121 0.43 2.19 18.40
CA GLN A 121 1.29 1.48 17.45
C GLN A 121 0.50 0.56 16.51
N VAL A 122 1.01 0.41 15.30
CA VAL A 122 0.53 -0.52 14.28
C VAL A 122 1.65 -1.46 13.93
N ARG A 123 1.38 -2.76 14.01
CA ARG A 123 2.29 -3.83 13.59
C ARG A 123 1.87 -4.37 12.24
N LEU A 124 2.80 -4.40 11.30
CA LEU A 124 2.65 -4.90 9.94
C LEU A 124 3.45 -6.19 9.85
N ALA A 125 2.79 -7.33 9.65
CA ALA A 125 3.46 -8.62 9.48
C ALA A 125 3.59 -8.96 8.00
N PHE A 126 4.83 -9.20 7.58
CA PHE A 126 5.21 -9.55 6.23
C PHE A 126 5.74 -10.97 6.16
N GLU A 127 5.38 -11.67 5.08
CA GLU A 127 5.90 -12.99 4.76
C GLU A 127 6.55 -12.95 3.37
N LEU A 128 7.74 -13.53 3.25
CA LEU A 128 8.42 -13.80 1.99
C LEU A 128 7.88 -15.13 1.45
N ARG A 129 7.00 -15.01 0.45
CA ARG A 129 6.50 -16.13 -0.35
C ARG A 129 7.28 -16.14 -1.65
N ASP A 130 6.65 -15.76 -2.75
CA ASP A 130 7.34 -15.35 -3.98
C ASP A 130 7.95 -13.95 -3.79
N CYS A 131 7.16 -13.03 -3.23
CA CYS A 131 7.53 -11.66 -2.86
C CYS A 131 7.29 -11.45 -1.36
N TRP A 132 7.98 -10.48 -0.76
CA TRP A 132 7.54 -9.90 0.50
C TRP A 132 6.10 -9.39 0.35
N THR A 133 5.21 -9.94 1.16
CA THR A 133 3.77 -9.66 1.11
C THR A 133 3.28 -9.30 2.50
N LEU A 134 2.57 -8.19 2.63
CA LEU A 134 1.86 -7.84 3.87
C LEU A 134 0.68 -8.80 4.04
N VAL A 135 0.74 -9.65 5.06
CA VAL A 135 -0.30 -10.65 5.33
C VAL A 135 -1.20 -10.25 6.50
N ARG A 136 -0.70 -9.39 7.38
CA ARG A 136 -1.43 -8.94 8.57
C ARG A 136 -1.08 -7.51 8.96
N VAL A 137 -2.10 -6.78 9.43
CA VAL A 137 -1.98 -5.51 10.12
C VAL A 137 -2.65 -5.64 11.49
N ASP A 138 -1.93 -5.37 12.55
CA ASP A 138 -2.45 -5.33 13.91
C ASP A 138 -2.37 -3.86 14.40
N ASP A 139 -3.53 -3.22 14.54
CA ASP A 139 -3.70 -1.90 15.13
C ASP A 139 -3.83 -2.08 16.65
N GLU A 140 -2.69 -1.96 17.33
CA GLU A 140 -2.54 -2.17 18.78
C GLU A 140 -2.69 -0.85 19.56
N SER A 141 -3.24 0.17 18.93
CA SER A 141 -3.49 1.48 19.56
C SER A 141 -4.55 1.35 20.64
N ILE A 142 -4.29 1.95 21.81
CA ILE A 142 -5.17 1.99 22.99
C ILE A 142 -5.43 3.42 23.45
#